data_AF-A0A0S9QY66-F1
#
_entry.id   AF-A0A0S9QY66-F1
#
_cell.length_a   1.000
_cell.length_b   1.000
_cell.length_c   1.000
_cell.angle_alpha   90.00
_cell.angle_beta   90.00
_cell.angle_gamma   90.00
#
_symmetry.space_group_name_H-M   'P 1'
#
loop_
_entity.id
_entity.type
_entity.pdbx_description
1 polymer ?
#
loop_
_entity_poly.entity_id
_entity_poly.type
_entity_poly.pdbx_seq_one_letter_code
_entity_poly.pdbx_strand_id
1 'polypeptide(L)'
;MVTLLLDSTQLEVVLSVSERALSFRKGNVVIERSTITKVQLTDDAWTWLRGIPSPGTHVRGIIAAGTWRSAGGDDFAIIRRHRPSVVIDLEGHPEFQRVILTTRHGLALVQALRVEVAAEPTDVVDIAAETGTIPVIPERKPRGRKTPAPAPAV
;
A
#
# COMPACT_ATOMS: atom_id res chain seq x y z
N MET A 1 13.57 -1.39 -13.00
CA MET A 1 13.20 -0.54 -11.86
C MET A 1 12.19 0.41 -12.43
N VAL A 2 11.02 0.50 -11.83
CA VAL A 2 9.91 1.28 -12.40
C VAL A 2 10.26 2.76 -12.34
N THR A 3 10.03 3.47 -13.43
CA THR A 3 10.18 4.93 -13.50
C THR A 3 8.81 5.56 -13.26
N LEU A 4 8.75 6.56 -12.39
CA LEU A 4 7.53 7.29 -12.06
C LEU A 4 7.70 8.73 -12.53
N LEU A 5 6.82 9.16 -13.41
CA LEU A 5 6.72 10.56 -13.84
C LEU A 5 5.45 11.14 -13.23
N LEU A 6 5.59 12.26 -12.53
CA LEU A 6 4.48 12.89 -11.83
C LEU A 6 4.40 14.33 -12.29
N ASP A 7 3.24 14.72 -12.82
CA ASP A 7 2.91 16.11 -13.12
C ASP A 7 1.77 16.59 -12.21
N SER A 8 1.19 17.76 -12.49
CA SER A 8 0.10 18.36 -11.71
C SER A 8 -1.22 17.62 -11.80
N THR A 9 -1.44 16.83 -12.86
CA THR A 9 -2.72 16.18 -13.19
C THR A 9 -2.68 14.67 -13.14
N GLN A 10 -1.52 14.06 -13.36
CA GLN A 10 -1.40 12.62 -13.51
C GLN A 10 -0.06 12.08 -12.98
N LEU A 11 -0.09 10.80 -12.61
CA LEU A 11 1.04 9.96 -12.30
C LEU A 11 1.17 8.92 -13.42
N GLU A 12 2.30 8.90 -14.10
CA GLU A 12 2.62 7.90 -15.11
C GLU A 12 3.67 6.90 -14.61
N VAL A 13 3.31 5.63 -14.66
CA VAL A 13 4.18 4.49 -14.41
C VAL A 13 4.82 4.07 -15.72
N VAL A 14 6.02 4.57 -15.98
CA VAL A 14 6.77 4.28 -17.19
C VAL A 14 7.41 2.91 -17.09
N LEU A 15 6.95 2.01 -17.96
CA LEU A 15 7.42 0.64 -18.02
C LEU A 15 8.58 0.51 -18.99
N SER A 16 9.70 -0.03 -18.52
CA SER A 16 10.79 -0.48 -19.39
C SER A 16 10.33 -1.61 -20.33
N VAL A 17 11.13 -1.91 -21.36
CA VAL A 17 10.84 -2.99 -22.32
C VAL A 17 10.63 -4.34 -21.61
N SER A 18 11.47 -4.65 -20.62
CA SER A 18 11.32 -5.90 -19.84
C SER A 18 10.07 -5.90 -18.98
N GLU A 19 9.70 -4.77 -18.39
CA GLU A 19 8.48 -4.65 -17.59
C GLU A 19 7.24 -4.81 -18.46
N ARG A 20 7.21 -4.19 -19.65
CA ARG A 20 6.14 -4.37 -20.64
C ARG A 20 5.97 -5.83 -21.05
N ALA A 21 7.08 -6.51 -21.34
CA ALA A 21 7.07 -7.93 -21.70
C ALA A 21 6.54 -8.81 -20.56
N LEU A 22 7.07 -8.63 -19.35
CA LEU A 22 6.66 -9.43 -18.17
C LEU A 22 5.22 -9.14 -17.73
N SER A 23 4.75 -7.91 -17.93
CA SER A 23 3.39 -7.49 -17.58
C SER A 23 2.39 -7.67 -18.72
N PHE A 24 2.82 -8.14 -19.90
CA PHE A 24 2.00 -8.26 -21.11
C PHE A 24 1.31 -6.94 -21.50
N ARG A 25 1.95 -5.78 -21.28
CA ARG A 25 1.39 -4.46 -21.62
C ARG A 25 2.11 -3.83 -22.80
N LYS A 26 1.35 -3.13 -23.64
CA LYS A 26 1.89 -2.37 -24.78
C LYS A 26 2.38 -0.97 -24.40
N GLY A 27 1.84 -0.41 -23.32
CA GLY A 27 2.10 0.97 -22.88
C GLY A 27 2.31 1.11 -21.37
N ASN A 28 2.51 2.36 -20.96
CA ASN A 28 2.65 2.77 -19.57
C ASN A 28 1.29 2.73 -18.84
N VAL A 29 1.29 2.80 -17.52
CA VAL A 29 0.05 2.95 -16.73
C VAL A 29 -0.06 4.41 -16.34
N VAL A 30 -1.09 5.09 -16.84
CA VAL A 30 -1.35 6.51 -16.58
C VAL A 30 -2.49 6.60 -15.58
N ILE A 31 -2.28 7.33 -14.49
CA ILE A 31 -3.20 7.45 -13.37
C ILE A 31 -3.52 8.92 -13.18
N GLU A 32 -4.78 9.32 -13.31
CA GLU A 32 -5.18 10.69 -12.97
C GLU A 32 -5.07 10.90 -11.46
N ARG A 33 -4.49 12.03 -11.03
CA ARG A 33 -4.29 12.33 -9.61
C ARG A 33 -5.61 12.37 -8.82
N SER A 34 -6.68 12.84 -9.45
CA SER A 34 -8.05 12.86 -8.90
C SER A 34 -8.57 11.47 -8.54
N THR A 35 -8.08 10.42 -9.19
CA THR A 35 -8.48 9.02 -8.91
C THR A 35 -7.70 8.40 -7.76
N ILE A 36 -6.61 9.01 -7.31
CA ILE A 36 -5.77 8.47 -6.23
C ILE A 36 -6.44 8.76 -4.89
N THR A 37 -6.98 7.72 -4.25
CA THR A 37 -7.66 7.85 -2.95
C THR A 37 -6.72 7.60 -1.78
N LYS A 38 -5.69 6.77 -1.99
CA LYS A 38 -4.75 6.42 -0.93
C LYS A 38 -3.39 6.01 -1.50
N VAL A 39 -2.33 6.37 -0.77
CA VAL A 39 -0.97 5.93 -1.06
C VAL A 39 -0.34 5.38 0.22
N GLN A 40 0.15 4.14 0.16
CA GLN A 40 0.74 3.46 1.30
C GLN A 40 2.15 2.97 0.96
N LEU A 41 3.08 3.19 1.88
CA LEU A 41 4.40 2.58 1.83
C LEU A 41 4.34 1.22 2.52
N THR A 42 5.03 0.24 1.94
CA THR A 42 5.16 -1.10 2.50
C THR A 42 6.56 -1.64 2.23
N ASP A 43 7.12 -2.38 3.18
CA ASP A 43 8.38 -3.11 2.99
C ASP A 43 8.18 -4.45 2.28
N ASP A 44 6.94 -4.94 2.22
CA ASP A 44 6.58 -6.18 1.54
C ASP A 44 5.27 -6.06 0.75
N ALA A 45 5.41 -5.86 -0.56
CA ALA A 45 4.28 -5.77 -1.47
C ALA A 45 3.59 -7.12 -1.74
N TRP A 46 4.21 -8.26 -1.43
CA TRP A 46 3.59 -9.58 -1.67
C TRP A 46 2.31 -9.77 -0.84
N THR A 47 2.23 -9.14 0.32
CA THR A 47 1.04 -9.15 1.21
C THR A 47 -0.17 -8.45 0.61
N TRP A 48 0.03 -7.58 -0.39
CA TRP A 48 -1.02 -6.80 -1.05
C TRP A 48 -1.54 -7.44 -2.33
N LEU A 49 -0.86 -8.48 -2.82
CA LEU A 49 -1.20 -9.15 -4.06
C LEU A 49 -2.43 -10.04 -3.84
N ARG A 50 -3.56 -9.69 -4.47
CA ARG A 50 -4.82 -10.41 -4.35
C ARG A 50 -5.27 -10.93 -5.71
N GLY A 51 -6.06 -11.99 -5.71
CA GLY A 51 -6.62 -12.55 -6.95
C GLY A 51 -5.61 -13.36 -7.76
N ILE A 52 -5.87 -13.49 -9.06
CA ILE A 52 -5.12 -14.34 -10.00
C ILE A 52 -4.51 -13.51 -11.13
N PRO A 53 -3.27 -13.82 -11.58
CA PRO A 53 -2.64 -13.11 -12.69
C PRO A 53 -3.44 -13.33 -13.99
N SER A 54 -3.86 -12.26 -14.67
CA SER A 54 -4.64 -12.31 -15.91
C SER A 54 -4.63 -10.98 -16.70
N PRO A 55 -3.67 -10.76 -17.63
CA PRO A 55 -2.43 -11.50 -17.85
C PRO A 55 -1.31 -11.07 -16.89
N GLY A 56 -0.35 -11.95 -16.60
CA GLY A 56 0.81 -11.58 -15.79
C GLY A 56 1.87 -12.68 -15.62
N THR A 57 3.11 -12.26 -15.38
CA THR A 57 4.21 -13.13 -14.98
C THR A 57 4.25 -13.25 -13.46
N HIS A 58 4.26 -14.47 -12.94
CA HIS A 58 4.32 -14.72 -11.51
C HIS A 58 5.35 -15.82 -11.18
N VAL A 59 6.40 -15.44 -10.47
CA VAL A 59 7.37 -16.34 -9.84
C VAL A 59 7.46 -15.96 -8.38
N ARG A 60 6.88 -16.77 -7.51
CA ARG A 60 6.71 -16.48 -6.08
C ARG A 60 8.02 -16.07 -5.40
N GLY A 61 7.98 -14.96 -4.66
CA GLY A 61 9.14 -14.38 -3.95
C GLY A 61 10.16 -13.69 -4.87
N ILE A 62 10.02 -13.77 -6.19
CA ILE A 62 10.97 -13.21 -7.15
C ILE A 62 10.34 -12.06 -7.94
N ILE A 63 9.23 -12.33 -8.62
CA ILE A 63 8.54 -11.32 -9.44
C ILE A 63 7.04 -11.59 -9.56
N ALA A 64 6.26 -10.52 -9.52
CA ALA A 64 4.87 -10.47 -9.96
C ALA A 64 4.71 -9.23 -10.84
N ALA A 65 4.46 -9.42 -12.14
CA ALA A 65 4.32 -8.35 -13.13
C ALA A 65 3.09 -8.55 -14.01
N GLY A 66 2.23 -7.53 -14.17
CA GLY A 66 0.98 -7.65 -14.93
C GLY A 66 -0.28 -7.28 -14.14
N THR A 67 -1.42 -7.77 -14.61
CA THR A 67 -2.74 -7.54 -14.03
C THR A 67 -3.13 -8.71 -13.12
N TRP A 68 -3.62 -8.41 -11.93
CA TRP A 68 -4.17 -9.36 -10.96
C TRP A 68 -5.66 -9.15 -10.83
N ARG A 69 -6.44 -10.10 -11.34
CA ARG A 69 -7.90 -10.05 -11.31
C ARG A 69 -8.43 -10.61 -10.00
N SER A 70 -9.26 -9.83 -9.34
CA SER A 70 -9.97 -10.22 -8.12
C SER A 70 -11.47 -9.92 -8.23
N ALA A 71 -12.27 -10.38 -7.28
CA ALA A 71 -13.70 -10.07 -7.26
C ALA A 71 -14.01 -8.57 -7.07
N GLY A 72 -13.09 -7.81 -6.45
CA GLY A 72 -13.26 -6.37 -6.22
C GLY A 72 -12.84 -5.49 -7.40
N GLY A 73 -12.07 -6.04 -8.34
CA GLY A 73 -11.47 -5.30 -9.45
C GLY A 73 -10.09 -5.83 -9.79
N ASP A 74 -9.49 -5.21 -10.80
CA ASP A 74 -8.17 -5.57 -11.33
C ASP A 74 -7.10 -4.69 -10.66
N ASP A 75 -6.02 -5.32 -10.19
CA ASP A 75 -4.84 -4.65 -9.65
C ASP A 75 -3.73 -4.70 -10.70
N PHE A 76 -2.96 -3.62 -10.88
CA PHE A 76 -1.72 -3.68 -11.63
C PHE A 76 -0.53 -3.82 -10.68
N ALA A 77 0.33 -4.82 -10.91
CA ALA A 77 1.48 -5.07 -10.05
C ALA A 77 2.78 -5.12 -10.85
N ILE A 78 3.83 -4.50 -10.30
CA ILE A 78 5.24 -4.73 -10.64
C ILE A 78 6.00 -4.89 -9.31
N ILE A 79 5.98 -6.10 -8.77
CA ILE A 79 6.62 -6.47 -7.51
C ILE A 79 7.91 -7.21 -7.79
N ARG A 80 9.00 -6.86 -7.10
CA ARG A 80 10.31 -7.49 -7.25
C ARG A 80 10.90 -7.84 -5.90
N ARG A 81 10.99 -9.15 -5.60
CA ARG A 81 11.48 -9.67 -4.32
C ARG A 81 10.74 -9.02 -3.12
N HIS A 82 11.26 -9.14 -1.92
CA HIS A 82 10.76 -8.42 -0.73
C HIS A 82 11.56 -7.12 -0.60
N ARG A 83 11.00 -6.02 -1.13
CA ARG A 83 11.65 -4.72 -1.22
C ARG A 83 10.64 -3.61 -0.93
N PRO A 84 11.11 -2.44 -0.46
CA PRO A 84 10.29 -1.25 -0.32
C PRO A 84 9.46 -0.99 -1.57
N SER A 85 8.18 -0.74 -1.34
CA SER A 85 7.17 -0.67 -2.36
C SER A 85 6.10 0.35 -1.98
N VAL A 86 5.34 0.76 -2.98
CA VAL A 86 4.18 1.63 -2.81
C VAL A 86 2.93 0.90 -3.30
N VAL A 87 1.84 1.10 -2.58
CA VAL A 87 0.49 0.67 -2.95
C VAL A 87 -0.36 1.91 -3.12
N ILE A 88 -1.01 2.02 -4.27
CA ILE A 88 -1.82 3.18 -4.65
C ILE A 88 -3.23 2.63 -4.88
N ASP A 89 -4.18 3.00 -4.02
CA ASP A 89 -5.60 2.69 -4.23
C ASP A 89 -6.22 3.77 -5.12
N LEU A 90 -7.06 3.33 -6.06
CA LEU A 90 -7.67 4.15 -7.10
C LEU A 90 -9.19 3.99 -7.07
N GLU A 91 -9.88 5.10 -7.34
CA GLU A 91 -11.33 5.12 -7.54
C GLU A 91 -11.65 5.83 -8.86
N GLY A 92 -12.49 5.22 -9.70
CA GLY A 92 -12.86 5.75 -11.01
C GLY A 92 -11.84 5.53 -12.14
N HIS A 93 -10.69 4.89 -11.86
CA HIS A 93 -9.71 4.56 -12.90
C HIS A 93 -10.23 3.43 -13.82
N PRO A 94 -10.08 3.53 -15.15
CA PRO A 94 -10.78 2.66 -16.11
C PRO A 94 -10.31 1.20 -16.10
N GLU A 95 -9.06 0.92 -15.72
CA GLU A 95 -8.48 -0.43 -15.78
C GLU A 95 -8.22 -1.05 -14.40
N PHE A 96 -8.02 -0.24 -13.36
CA PHE A 96 -7.39 -0.70 -12.13
C PHE A 96 -8.00 -0.05 -10.90
N GLN A 97 -8.29 -0.84 -9.88
CA GLN A 97 -8.63 -0.33 -8.55
C GLN A 97 -7.38 -0.05 -7.70
N ARG A 98 -6.22 -0.61 -8.09
CA ARG A 98 -4.98 -0.51 -7.34
C ARG A 98 -3.75 -0.69 -8.21
N VAL A 99 -2.69 0.02 -7.85
CA VAL A 99 -1.35 -0.13 -8.43
C VAL A 99 -0.32 -0.45 -7.33
N ILE A 100 0.42 -1.54 -7.49
CA ILE A 100 1.40 -2.05 -6.52
C ILE A 100 2.78 -2.09 -7.17
N LEU A 101 3.73 -1.29 -6.68
CA LEU A 101 5.02 -1.11 -7.33
C LEU A 101 6.18 -1.23 -6.33
N THR A 102 7.14 -2.10 -6.64
CA THR A 102 8.45 -2.05 -5.97
C THR A 102 9.25 -0.85 -6.48
N THR A 103 9.56 0.07 -5.55
CA THR A 103 10.31 1.29 -5.85
C THR A 103 11.05 1.80 -4.62
N ARG A 104 12.26 2.32 -4.83
CA ARG A 104 13.01 3.03 -3.79
C ARG A 104 12.53 4.48 -3.60
N HIS A 105 11.67 4.97 -4.49
CA HIS A 105 11.21 6.36 -4.53
C HIS A 105 9.84 6.56 -3.85
N GLY A 106 9.36 5.58 -3.08
CA GLY A 106 8.03 5.64 -2.45
C GLY A 106 7.84 6.87 -1.56
N LEU A 107 8.81 7.21 -0.70
CA LEU A 107 8.73 8.40 0.15
C LEU A 107 8.61 9.69 -0.67
N ALA A 108 9.43 9.84 -1.71
CA ALA A 108 9.37 11.00 -2.60
C ALA A 108 8.02 11.09 -3.34
N LEU A 109 7.45 9.96 -3.77
CA LEU A 109 6.13 9.92 -4.37
C LEU A 109 5.04 10.40 -3.41
N VAL A 110 5.03 9.89 -2.17
CA VAL A 110 4.04 10.30 -1.16
C VAL A 110 4.15 11.80 -0.87
N GLN A 111 5.37 12.32 -0.74
CA GLN A 111 5.59 13.75 -0.52
C GLN A 111 5.08 14.58 -1.71
N ALA A 112 5.38 14.18 -2.94
CA ALA A 112 4.97 14.92 -4.13
C ALA A 112 3.45 14.87 -4.42
N LEU A 113 2.76 13.82 -3.96
CA LEU A 113 1.29 13.72 -4.02
C LEU A 113 0.59 14.50 -2.91
N ARG A 114 1.26 14.78 -1.79
CA ARG A 114 0.71 15.59 -0.68
C ARG A 114 0.73 17.10 -0.92
N VAL A 115 1.30 17.58 -2.02
CA VAL A 115 1.54 19.02 -2.24
C VAL A 115 0.24 19.84 -2.43
N GLU A 116 -0.94 19.22 -2.37
CA GLU A 116 -2.23 19.93 -2.32
C GLU A 116 -2.89 19.95 -0.92
N VAL A 117 -2.12 19.71 0.15
CA VAL A 117 -2.60 19.86 1.53
C VAL A 117 -2.19 21.23 2.08
N ALA A 118 -3.19 21.96 2.59
CA ALA A 118 -3.21 23.29 3.19
C ALA A 118 -1.86 23.95 3.58
N ALA A 119 -1.79 25.27 3.38
CA ALA A 119 -0.65 26.14 3.66
C ALA A 119 -0.14 26.13 5.12
N GLU A 120 -0.86 25.51 6.06
CA GLU A 120 -0.52 25.48 7.49
C GLU A 120 -0.17 24.04 7.92
N PRO A 121 1.06 23.76 8.36
CA PRO A 121 1.43 22.47 8.93
C PRO A 121 0.65 22.25 10.24
N THR A 122 -0.24 21.26 10.24
CA THR A 122 -1.02 20.88 11.43
C THR A 122 -0.37 19.68 12.11
N ASP A 123 -0.37 19.65 13.45
CA ASP A 123 0.19 18.54 14.23
C ASP A 123 -0.60 17.25 13.95
N VAL A 124 0.11 16.13 13.84
CA VAL A 124 -0.49 14.79 13.68
C VAL A 124 -1.38 14.44 14.87
N VAL A 125 -1.08 14.99 16.05
CA VAL A 125 -1.90 14.85 17.26
C VAL A 125 -3.28 15.48 17.07
N ASP A 126 -3.37 16.63 16.39
CA ASP A 126 -4.62 17.35 16.17
C ASP A 126 -5.49 16.63 15.12
N ILE A 127 -4.88 16.09 14.05
CA ILE A 127 -5.59 15.29 13.03
C ILE A 127 -6.17 13.99 13.65
N ALA A 128 -5.42 13.35 14.55
CA ALA A 128 -5.85 12.12 15.22
C ALA A 128 -6.99 12.37 16.24
N ALA A 129 -7.07 13.58 16.80
CA ALA A 129 -8.14 14.00 17.70
C ALA A 129 -9.47 14.24 16.95
N GLU A 130 -9.42 14.77 15.71
CA GLU A 130 -10.61 15.03 14.90
C GLU A 130 -11.23 13.77 14.28
N THR A 131 -10.43 12.76 13.94
CA THR A 131 -10.89 11.55 13.23
C THR A 131 -11.44 10.43 14.12
N GLY A 132 -11.63 10.67 15.42
CA GLY A 132 -12.31 9.75 16.32
C GLY A 132 -11.52 8.45 16.55
N THR A 133 -10.58 8.48 17.48
CA THR A 133 -9.74 7.33 17.83
C THR A 133 -10.59 6.16 18.34
N ILE A 134 -10.37 4.96 17.78
CA ILE A 134 -10.80 3.70 18.40
C ILE A 134 -10.17 3.67 19.80
N PRO A 135 -10.95 3.61 20.89
CA PRO A 135 -10.37 3.64 22.23
C PRO A 135 -9.57 2.36 22.43
N VAL A 136 -8.25 2.49 22.51
CA VAL A 136 -7.38 1.43 23.01
C VAL A 136 -7.76 1.23 24.47
N ILE A 137 -8.50 0.15 24.74
CA ILE A 137 -8.81 -0.28 26.10
C ILE A 137 -7.47 -0.53 26.80
N PRO A 138 -7.10 0.24 27.85
CA PRO A 138 -5.84 0.02 28.52
C PRO A 138 -5.82 -1.39 29.11
N GLU A 139 -4.74 -2.12 28.83
CA GLU A 139 -4.55 -3.49 29.26
C GLU A 139 -4.72 -3.58 30.78
N ARG A 140 -5.72 -4.35 31.23
CA ARG A 140 -6.06 -4.45 32.65
C ARG A 140 -4.90 -5.15 33.36
N LYS A 141 -4.15 -4.41 34.18
CA LYS A 141 -3.05 -4.92 35.02
C LYS A 141 -3.46 -6.25 35.67
N PRO A 142 -2.69 -7.33 35.50
CA PRO A 142 -3.06 -8.64 36.04
C PRO A 142 -3.21 -8.52 37.56
N ARG A 143 -4.39 -8.88 38.08
CA ARG A 143 -4.61 -8.98 39.52
C ARG A 143 -3.66 -10.03 40.07
N GLY A 144 -2.76 -9.61 40.97
CA GLY A 144 -1.86 -10.52 41.66
C GLY A 144 -2.64 -11.67 42.29
N ARG A 145 -2.21 -12.91 41.98
CA ARG A 145 -2.79 -14.12 42.54
C ARG A 145 -2.55 -14.10 44.05
N LYS A 146 -3.63 -14.05 44.85
CA LYS A 146 -3.51 -14.22 46.30
C LYS A 146 -3.01 -15.63 46.59
N THR A 147 -1.90 -15.75 47.30
CA THR A 147 -1.36 -17.03 47.78
C THR A 147 -2.37 -17.67 48.74
N PRO A 148 -2.68 -18.97 48.63
CA PRO A 148 -3.57 -19.64 49.58
C PRO A 148 -2.96 -19.62 50.98
N ALA A 149 -3.78 -19.36 52.00
CA ALA A 149 -3.37 -19.48 53.40
C ALA A 149 -3.10 -20.96 53.74
N PRO A 150 -2.09 -21.27 54.56
CA PRO A 150 -1.81 -22.64 54.96
C PRO A 150 -2.94 -23.17 55.85
N ALA A 151 -3.28 -24.45 55.66
CA ALA A 151 -4.27 -25.15 56.47
C ALA A 151 -3.81 -25.27 57.93
N PRO A 152 -4.71 -25.19 58.92
CA PRO A 152 -4.36 -25.41 60.31
C PRO A 152 -3.95 -26.87 60.53
N ALA A 153 -2.85 -27.07 61.25
CA ALA A 153 -2.41 -28.38 61.70
C ALA A 153 -3.34 -28.91 62.81
N VAL A 154 -3.61 -30.21 62.77
CA VAL A 154 -4.30 -30.98 63.83
C VAL A 154 -3.27 -31.45 64.85
#